data_AF-A0A7J6ISY8-F1
#
_entry.id   AF-A0A7J6ISY8-F1
#
_cell.length_a   1.000
_cell.length_b   1.000
_cell.length_c   1.000
_cell.angle_alpha   90.00
_cell.angle_beta   90.00
_cell.angle_gamma   90.00
#
_symmetry.space_group_name_H-M   'P 1'
#
loop_
_entity.id
_entity.type
_entity.pdbx_description
1 polymer ?
#
loop_
_entity_poly.entity_id
_entity_poly.type
_entity_poly.pdbx_seq_one_letter_code
_entity_poly.pdbx_strand_id
1 'polypeptide(L)'
;MSQIMPPIPRIFFTYIEPLLCLFGALQPLLSPSSITAPLTSSPREPTPTETLWALQNAVLLFGFALLTWVIMLHSNDRRVVRGYVLVSALMDFPHWGGAGGGVRQGGGVVGSWEVEGGD
;
A
#
# COMPACT_ATOMS: atom_id res chain seq x y z
N MET A 1 21.90 7.07 -16.03
CA MET A 1 20.76 7.38 -15.14
C MET A 1 20.30 6.18 -14.30
N SER A 2 21.03 5.04 -14.29
CA SER A 2 20.55 3.76 -13.73
C SER A 2 21.43 3.14 -12.63
N GLN A 3 22.48 3.83 -12.16
CA GLN A 3 23.48 3.27 -11.22
C GLN A 3 23.46 3.90 -9.81
N ILE A 4 22.48 4.75 -9.51
CA ILE A 4 22.43 5.51 -8.25
C ILE A 4 21.87 4.69 -7.08
N MET A 5 21.06 3.69 -7.40
CA MET A 5 20.32 2.87 -6.46
C MET A 5 20.63 1.39 -6.72
N PRO A 6 20.68 0.53 -5.67
CA PRO A 6 20.83 -0.91 -5.85
C PRO A 6 19.73 -1.46 -6.76
N PRO A 7 19.98 -2.54 -7.52
CA PRO A 7 19.09 -3.00 -8.59
C PRO A 7 17.70 -3.41 -8.09
N ILE A 8 17.61 -3.98 -6.89
CA ILE A 8 16.37 -4.45 -6.28
C ILE A 8 15.41 -3.28 -5.94
N PRO A 9 15.79 -2.30 -5.07
CA PRO A 9 14.93 -1.16 -4.77
C PRO A 9 14.62 -0.34 -6.03
N ARG A 10 15.55 -0.27 -7.00
CA ARG A 10 15.29 0.42 -8.26
C ARG A 10 14.08 -0.16 -9.00
N ILE A 11 14.00 -1.48 -9.15
CA ILE A 11 12.88 -2.13 -9.85
C ILE A 11 11.58 -1.93 -9.07
N PHE A 12 11.63 -2.06 -7.75
CA PHE A 12 10.46 -1.87 -6.88
C PHE A 12 9.88 -0.46 -7.00
N PHE A 13 10.66 0.57 -6.70
CA PHE A 13 10.20 1.97 -6.70
C PHE A 13 9.91 2.49 -8.12
N THR A 14 10.56 1.96 -9.18
CA THR A 14 10.31 2.44 -10.55
C THR A 14 9.08 1.82 -11.18
N TYR A 15 8.78 0.55 -10.90
CA TYR A 15 7.75 -0.19 -11.62
C TYR A 15 6.69 -0.81 -10.70
N ILE A 16 7.10 -1.46 -9.62
CA ILE A 16 6.17 -2.23 -8.78
C ILE A 16 5.30 -1.28 -7.96
N GLU A 17 5.89 -0.35 -7.23
CA GLU A 17 5.19 0.63 -6.41
C GLU A 17 4.16 1.45 -7.22
N PRO A 18 4.49 2.10 -8.35
CA PRO A 18 3.50 2.87 -9.10
C PRO A 18 2.38 2.00 -9.68
N LEU A 19 2.65 0.74 -10.03
CA LEU A 19 1.61 -0.21 -10.45
C LEU A 19 0.69 -0.62 -9.29
N LEU A 20 1.24 -0.84 -8.09
CA LEU A 20 0.45 -1.12 -6.89
C LEU A 20 -0.42 0.06 -6.50
N CYS A 21 0.12 1.29 -6.54
CA CYS A 21 -0.64 2.50 -6.28
C CYS A 21 -1.75 2.72 -7.34
N LEU A 22 -1.46 2.45 -8.62
CA LEU A 22 -2.47 2.50 -9.69
C LEU A 22 -3.59 1.47 -9.46
N PHE A 23 -3.24 0.24 -9.09
CA PHE A 23 -4.22 -0.79 -8.77
C PHE A 23 -5.10 -0.39 -7.58
N GLY A 24 -4.48 0.13 -6.51
CA GLY A 24 -5.20 0.66 -5.35
C GLY A 24 -6.11 1.84 -5.68
N ALA A 25 -5.70 2.71 -6.60
CA ALA A 25 -6.52 3.84 -7.07
C ALA A 25 -7.73 3.38 -7.89
N LEU A 26 -7.61 2.29 -8.66
CA LEU A 26 -8.71 1.75 -9.46
C LEU A 26 -9.67 0.88 -8.64
N GLN A 27 -9.24 0.39 -7.48
CA GLN A 27 -9.98 -0.52 -6.62
C GLN A 27 -11.43 -0.05 -6.31
N PRO A 28 -11.67 1.20 -5.86
CA PRO A 28 -13.04 1.66 -5.58
C PRO A 28 -13.92 1.83 -6.81
N LEU A 29 -13.35 1.94 -8.03
CA LEU A 29 -14.12 1.98 -9.27
C LEU A 29 -14.51 0.57 -9.74
N LEU A 30 -13.61 -0.41 -9.54
CA LEU A 30 -13.79 -1.79 -10.00
C LEU A 30 -14.63 -2.62 -9.03
N SER A 31 -14.50 -2.37 -7.73
CA SER A 31 -15.23 -3.11 -6.69
C SER A 31 -15.54 -2.19 -5.49
N PRO A 32 -16.66 -1.44 -5.53
CA PRO A 32 -17.07 -0.56 -4.45
C PRO A 32 -17.32 -1.30 -3.12
N SER A 33 -17.74 -2.57 -3.18
CA SER A 33 -17.94 -3.43 -2.00
C SER A 33 -16.64 -3.73 -1.23
N SER A 34 -15.48 -3.55 -1.86
CA SER A 34 -14.18 -3.70 -1.20
C SER A 34 -13.83 -2.54 -0.27
N ILE A 35 -14.55 -1.41 -0.36
CA ILE A 35 -14.35 -0.25 0.53
C ILE A 35 -14.72 -0.62 1.98
N THR A 36 -15.77 -1.42 2.16
CA THR A 36 -16.30 -1.78 3.49
C THR A 36 -15.77 -3.11 4.01
N ALA A 37 -15.27 -3.98 3.12
CA ALA A 37 -14.76 -5.31 3.47
C ALA A 37 -13.70 -5.34 4.59
N PRO A 38 -12.77 -4.37 4.72
CA PRO A 38 -11.81 -4.33 5.83
C PRO A 38 -12.41 -3.83 7.15
N LEU A 39 -13.57 -3.15 7.08
CA LEU A 39 -14.18 -2.45 8.22
C LEU A 39 -15.29 -3.28 8.88
N THR A 40 -15.90 -4.22 8.15
CA THR A 40 -17.05 -4.99 8.62
C THR A 40 -16.92 -6.47 8.29
N SER A 41 -17.33 -7.35 9.22
CA SER A 41 -17.36 -8.81 9.01
C SER A 41 -18.38 -9.27 7.97
N SER A 42 -19.32 -8.39 7.60
CA SER A 42 -20.27 -8.61 6.51
C SER A 42 -20.05 -7.54 5.44
N PRO A 43 -19.88 -7.91 4.16
CA PRO A 43 -19.89 -6.97 3.06
C PRO A 43 -21.22 -6.22 3.04
N ARG A 44 -21.17 -4.90 2.99
CA ARG A 44 -22.35 -4.04 2.83
C ARG A 44 -22.10 -3.02 1.73
N GLU A 45 -23.17 -2.56 1.11
CA GLU A 45 -23.09 -1.43 0.20
C GLU A 45 -22.49 -0.21 0.93
N PRO A 46 -21.41 0.39 0.39
CA PRO A 46 -20.81 1.57 0.99
C PRO A 46 -21.80 2.74 0.98
N THR A 47 -21.80 3.49 2.07
CA THR A 47 -22.53 4.77 2.14
C THR A 47 -21.92 5.77 1.15
N PRO A 48 -22.69 6.75 0.65
CA PRO A 48 -22.16 7.76 -0.27
C PRO A 48 -20.92 8.50 0.27
N THR A 49 -20.86 8.71 1.58
CA THR A 49 -19.70 9.28 2.28
C THR A 49 -18.49 8.37 2.23
N GLU A 50 -18.63 7.06 2.47
CA GLU A 50 -17.53 6.09 2.36
C GLU A 50 -17.00 6.00 0.93
N THR A 51 -17.88 6.05 -0.08
CA THR A 51 -17.49 6.08 -1.50
C THR A 51 -16.71 7.34 -1.86
N LEU A 52 -17.12 8.52 -1.37
CA LEU A 52 -16.38 9.77 -1.59
C LEU A 52 -14.99 9.74 -0.94
N TRP A 53 -14.89 9.21 0.29
CA TRP A 53 -13.60 9.04 0.97
C TRP A 53 -12.69 8.06 0.24
N ALA A 54 -13.24 6.94 -0.24
CA ALA A 54 -12.49 5.96 -1.02
C ALA A 54 -11.99 6.56 -2.35
N LEU A 55 -12.82 7.36 -3.03
CA LEU A 55 -12.45 8.03 -4.27
C LEU A 55 -11.37 9.10 -4.03
N GLN A 56 -11.48 9.87 -2.93
CA GLN A 56 -10.44 10.83 -2.55
C GLN A 56 -9.10 10.12 -2.28
N ASN A 57 -9.13 8.99 -1.57
CA ASN A 57 -7.93 8.18 -1.33
C ASN A 57 -7.35 7.62 -2.64
N ALA A 58 -8.20 7.17 -3.56
CA ALA A 58 -7.80 6.73 -4.89
C ALA A 58 -7.09 7.83 -5.69
N VAL A 59 -7.58 9.07 -5.65
CA VAL A 59 -6.93 10.21 -6.30
C VAL A 59 -5.55 10.49 -5.69
N LEU A 60 -5.40 10.36 -4.38
CA LEU A 60 -4.10 10.51 -3.72
C LEU A 60 -3.12 9.41 -4.15
N LEU A 61 -3.54 8.15 -4.17
CA LEU A 61 -2.72 7.02 -4.63
C LEU A 61 -2.31 7.19 -6.10
N PHE A 62 -3.23 7.64 -6.95
CA PHE A 62 -2.92 7.96 -8.34
C PHE A 62 -1.89 9.09 -8.47
N GLY A 63 -2.04 10.15 -7.67
CA GLY A 63 -1.08 11.24 -7.59
C GLY A 63 0.31 10.78 -7.16
N PHE A 64 0.39 9.92 -6.14
CA PHE A 64 1.66 9.31 -5.71
C PHE A 64 2.28 8.47 -6.82
N ALA A 65 1.51 7.61 -7.50
CA ALA A 65 2.00 6.79 -8.60
C ALA A 65 2.65 7.63 -9.73
N LEU A 66 1.99 8.72 -10.14
CA LEU A 66 2.53 9.63 -11.16
C LEU A 66 3.77 10.37 -10.66
N LEU A 67 3.78 10.80 -9.40
CA LEU A 67 4.93 11.47 -8.80
C LEU A 67 6.15 10.53 -8.72
N THR A 68 5.95 9.28 -8.27
CA THR A 68 6.98 8.24 -8.27
C THR A 68 7.55 8.05 -9.68
N TRP A 69 6.66 7.93 -10.67
CA TRP A 69 7.02 7.70 -12.05
C TRP A 69 7.86 8.85 -12.61
N VAL A 70 7.44 10.11 -12.38
CA VAL A 70 8.17 11.29 -12.83
C VAL A 70 9.53 11.38 -12.14
N ILE A 71 9.59 11.21 -10.82
CA ILE A 71 10.85 11.33 -10.07
C ILE A 71 11.83 10.24 -10.48
N MET A 72 11.39 8.99 -10.58
CA MET A 72 12.26 7.85 -10.91
C MET A 72 12.75 7.89 -12.36
N LEU A 73 11.96 8.41 -13.31
CA LEU A 73 12.37 8.50 -14.71
C LEU A 73 13.13 9.79 -15.08
N HIS A 74 12.80 10.93 -14.45
CA HIS A 74 13.31 12.24 -14.89
C HIS A 74 14.33 12.86 -13.94
N SER A 75 14.43 12.43 -12.69
CA SER A 75 15.40 13.02 -11.75
C SER A 75 16.82 12.52 -12.00
N ASN A 76 17.73 13.45 -12.29
CA ASN A 76 19.17 13.18 -12.43
C ASN A 76 19.95 13.36 -11.12
N ASP A 77 19.38 14.06 -10.14
CA ASP A 77 20.05 14.32 -8.86
C ASP A 77 19.86 13.16 -7.86
N ARG A 78 20.99 12.61 -7.39
CA ARG A 78 21.03 11.53 -6.40
C ARG A 78 20.40 11.93 -5.06
N ARG A 79 20.49 13.20 -4.68
CA ARG A 79 19.93 13.72 -3.43
C ARG A 79 18.41 13.70 -3.47
N VAL A 80 17.83 14.09 -4.60
CA VAL A 80 16.38 14.10 -4.83
C VAL A 80 15.83 12.68 -4.81
N VAL A 81 16.46 11.75 -5.54
CA VAL A 81 16.00 10.35 -5.58
C VAL A 81 16.12 9.66 -4.21
N ARG A 82 17.22 9.87 -3.48
CA ARG A 82 17.39 9.31 -2.13
C ARG A 82 16.43 9.91 -1.12
N GLY A 83 16.23 11.22 -1.17
CA GLY A 83 15.26 11.92 -0.32
C GLY A 83 13.84 11.42 -0.58
N TYR A 84 13.48 11.24 -1.85
CA TYR A 84 12.18 10.70 -2.24
C TYR A 84 11.97 9.28 -1.71
N VAL A 85 12.93 8.37 -1.88
CA VAL A 85 12.78 6.99 -1.35
C VAL A 85 12.67 6.97 0.16
N LEU A 86 13.44 7.82 0.86
CA LEU A 86 13.35 7.91 2.31
C LEU A 86 11.98 8.44 2.75
N VAL A 87 11.45 9.46 2.07
CA VAL A 87 10.11 10.00 2.36
C VAL A 87 9.02 8.99 2.02
N SER A 88 9.13 8.26 0.90
CA SER A 88 8.20 7.18 0.55
C SER A 88 8.21 6.08 1.63
N ALA A 89 9.40 5.64 2.07
CA ALA A 89 9.51 4.66 3.15
C ALA A 89 8.91 5.15 4.49
N LEU A 90 9.00 6.45 4.79
CA LEU A 90 8.35 7.05 5.97
C LEU A 90 6.83 7.18 5.80
N MET A 91 6.36 7.46 4.58
CA MET A 91 4.93 7.47 4.25
C MET A 91 4.32 6.07 4.39
N ASP A 92 5.10 5.02 4.17
CA ASP A 92 4.64 3.64 4.30
C ASP A 92 4.52 3.15 5.76
N PHE A 93 5.15 3.85 6.70
CA PHE A 93 5.22 3.47 8.12
C PHE A 93 3.85 3.24 8.81
N PRO A 94 2.81 4.07 8.58
CA PRO A 94 1.47 3.84 9.12
C PRO A 94 0.86 2.50 8.66
N HIS A 95 1.14 2.06 7.43
CA HIS A 95 0.65 0.79 6.88
C HIS A 95 1.37 -0.41 7.53
N TRP A 96 2.65 -0.26 7.88
CA TRP A 96 3.40 -1.28 8.61
C TRP A 96 2.89 -1.43 10.05
N GLY A 97 2.53 -0.31 10.69
CA GLY A 97 1.87 -0.33 12.00
C GLY A 97 0.52 -1.05 11.97
N GLY A 98 -0.27 -0.82 10.91
CA GLY A 98 -1.53 -1.54 10.67
C GLY A 98 -1.35 -3.04 10.38
N ALA A 99 -0.35 -3.42 9.57
CA ALA A 99 -0.03 -4.82 9.28
C ALA A 99 0.49 -5.56 10.53
N GLY A 100 1.34 -4.91 11.35
CA GLY A 100 1.76 -5.45 12.65
C GLY A 100 0.61 -5.59 13.65
N GLY A 101 -0.38 -4.70 13.60
CA GLY A 101 -1.63 -4.81 14.36
C GLY A 101 -2.53 -5.96 13.86
N GLY A 102 -2.64 -6.14 12.54
CA GLY A 102 -3.39 -7.23 11.91
C GLY A 102 -2.81 -8.62 12.18
N VAL A 103 -1.47 -8.74 12.21
CA VAL A 103 -0.79 -9.99 12.62
C VAL A 103 -1.07 -10.31 14.10
N ARG A 104 -1.16 -9.30 14.98
CA ARG A 104 -1.57 -9.52 16.38
C ARG A 104 -3.04 -9.94 16.51
N GLN A 105 -3.91 -9.49 15.61
CA GLN A 105 -5.32 -9.88 15.59
C GLN A 105 -5.55 -11.28 14.97
N GLY A 106 -4.66 -11.74 14.09
CA GLY A 106 -4.64 -13.11 13.54
C GLY A 106 -3.90 -14.15 14.41
N GLY A 107 -3.19 -13.72 15.46
CA GLY A 107 -2.45 -14.60 16.38
C GLY A 107 -3.31 -15.56 17.22
N GLY A 108 -4.64 -15.41 17.20
CA GLY A 108 -5.56 -16.31 17.89
C GLY A 108 -5.75 -17.68 17.23
N VAL A 109 -5.44 -17.82 15.92
CA VAL A 109 -5.66 -19.08 15.18
C VAL A 109 -4.42 -19.98 15.19
N VAL A 110 -3.21 -19.41 15.33
CA VAL A 110 -1.97 -20.21 15.36
C VAL A 110 -1.77 -20.89 16.72
N GLY A 111 -2.25 -20.28 17.82
CA GLY A 111 -2.21 -20.90 19.15
C GLY A 111 -3.11 -22.13 19.31
N SER A 112 -4.03 -22.40 18.37
CA SER A 112 -4.90 -23.58 18.40
C SER A 112 -4.22 -24.85 17.87
N TRP A 113 -3.09 -24.73 17.17
CA TRP A 113 -2.37 -25.89 16.60
C TRP A 113 -1.27 -26.44 17.52
N GLU A 114 -0.92 -25.73 18.60
CA GLU A 114 0.11 -26.17 19.55
C GLU A 114 -0.47 -26.90 20.78
N VAL A 115 -1.80 -26.99 20.92
CA VAL A 115 -2.47 -27.66 22.06
C VAL A 115 -2.99 -29.06 21.70
N GLU A 116 -3.00 -29.46 20.42
CA GLU A 116 -3.54 -30.75 19.97
C GLU A 116 -2.45 -31.78 19.59
N GLY A 117 -1.23 -31.59 20.09
CA GLY A 117 -0.07 -32.48 19.85
C GLY A 117 0.57 -33.04 21.12
N GLY A 118 -0.14 -33.03 22.24
CA GLY A 118 0.30 -33.57 23.52
C GLY A 118 -0.58 -34.74 23.96
N ASP A 119 0.06 -35.92 24.02
CA ASP A 119 -0.39 -37.25 24.46
C ASP A 119 -0.92 -38.21 23.38
#